data_AF-A0AAX6GL13-F1
#
_entry.id   AF-A0AAX6GL13-F1
#
_cell.length_a   1.000
_cell.length_b   1.000
_cell.length_c   1.000
_cell.angle_alpha   90.00
_cell.angle_beta   90.00
_cell.angle_gamma   90.00
#
_symmetry.space_group_name_H-M   'P 1'
#
loop_
_entity.id
_entity.type
_entity.pdbx_description
1 polymer ?
#
loop_
_entity_poly.entity_id
_entity_poly.type
_entity_poly.pdbx_seq_one_letter_code
_entity_poly.pdbx_strand_id
1 'polypeptide(L)'
;MVDMLSYVYTKTNSKVLFVGHSQGTIMGFAAFTVPDTVKMIEAAALLTPISYLDHITSRFALRAVKVHLDQMLLTLGIHQLNFRSDIGVQIIDSLCDGHMDCSNLLSVITGTNCCFNRSRVEYYLEYEPHPSSTKNLNHLFQMIRKGTFAKYDYGLWGNLNDTGACIPSIRSARHTRVSAVVDGLRRDR
;
A
#
# COMPACT_ATOMS: atom_id res chain seq x y z
N MET A 1 -7.84 10.18 -5.40
CA MET A 1 -8.49 9.07 -6.12
C MET A 1 -9.90 9.45 -6.56
N VAL A 2 -10.81 9.75 -5.63
CA VAL A 2 -12.19 10.15 -5.95
C VAL A 2 -12.22 11.35 -6.90
N ASP A 3 -11.38 12.35 -6.69
CA ASP A 3 -11.30 13.53 -7.56
C ASP A 3 -10.86 13.17 -8.99
N MET A 4 -9.90 12.25 -9.13
CA MET A 4 -9.44 11.78 -10.45
C MET A 4 -10.53 11.00 -11.16
N LEU A 5 -11.26 10.12 -10.45
CA LEU A 5 -12.41 9.40 -11.02
C LEU A 5 -13.50 10.38 -11.46
N SER A 6 -13.82 11.37 -10.63
CA SER A 6 -14.80 12.41 -10.92
C SER A 6 -14.40 13.24 -12.15
N TYR A 7 -13.13 13.61 -12.25
CA TYR A 7 -12.60 14.33 -13.40
C TYR A 7 -12.74 13.52 -14.69
N VAL A 8 -12.28 12.26 -14.70
CA VAL A 8 -12.36 11.39 -15.90
C VAL A 8 -13.81 11.15 -16.29
N TYR A 9 -14.66 10.82 -15.32
CA TYR A 9 -16.09 10.60 -15.54
C TYR A 9 -16.76 11.84 -16.16
N THR A 10 -16.51 13.03 -15.59
CA THR A 10 -17.07 14.30 -16.09
C THR A 10 -16.54 14.64 -17.48
N LYS A 11 -15.26 14.41 -17.75
CA LYS A 11 -14.64 14.75 -19.04
C LYS A 11 -15.03 13.81 -20.16
N THR A 12 -15.20 12.53 -19.87
CA THR A 12 -15.53 11.50 -20.87
C THR A 12 -17.02 11.23 -20.97
N ASN A 13 -17.81 11.74 -20.02
CA ASN A 13 -19.23 11.44 -19.84
C ASN A 13 -19.53 9.93 -19.86
N SER A 14 -18.58 9.13 -19.37
CA SER A 14 -18.59 7.67 -19.43
C SER A 14 -18.08 7.11 -18.12
N LYS A 15 -18.64 5.97 -17.70
CA LYS A 15 -18.17 5.27 -16.51
C LYS A 15 -16.75 4.72 -16.70
N VAL A 16 -16.00 4.65 -15.61
CA VAL A 16 -14.59 4.28 -15.60
C VAL A 16 -14.42 2.79 -15.33
N LEU A 17 -13.59 2.11 -16.12
CA LEU A 17 -13.03 0.82 -15.79
C LEU A 17 -11.81 1.03 -14.90
N PHE A 18 -11.88 0.62 -13.63
CA PHE A 18 -10.79 0.78 -12.68
C PHE A 18 -9.86 -0.43 -12.71
N VAL A 19 -8.55 -0.21 -12.89
CA VAL A 19 -7.55 -1.27 -12.71
C VAL A 19 -6.61 -0.84 -11.59
N GLY A 20 -6.58 -1.62 -10.52
CA GLY A 20 -5.68 -1.41 -9.38
C GLY A 20 -4.67 -2.54 -9.27
N HIS A 21 -3.42 -2.20 -8.96
CA HIS A 21 -2.36 -3.17 -8.65
C HIS A 21 -1.78 -2.88 -7.26
N SER A 22 -1.52 -3.91 -6.45
CA SER A 22 -0.90 -3.77 -5.12
C SER A 22 -1.60 -2.71 -4.27
N GLN A 23 -0.90 -1.68 -3.77
CA GLN A 23 -1.50 -0.59 -2.98
C GLN A 23 -2.64 0.13 -3.71
N GLY A 24 -2.64 0.18 -5.04
CA GLY A 24 -3.73 0.75 -5.83
C GLY A 24 -5.07 0.05 -5.57
N THR A 25 -5.06 -1.24 -5.23
CA THR A 25 -6.28 -1.98 -4.86
C THR A 25 -6.86 -1.52 -3.53
N ILE A 26 -6.04 -1.24 -2.51
CA ILE A 26 -6.48 -0.64 -1.23
C ILE A 26 -7.16 0.70 -1.50
N MET A 27 -6.57 1.52 -2.38
CA MET A 27 -7.14 2.81 -2.77
C MET A 27 -8.49 2.63 -3.47
N GLY A 28 -8.60 1.62 -4.35
CA GLY A 28 -9.85 1.23 -4.99
C GLY A 28 -10.91 0.83 -3.97
N PHE A 29 -10.62 -0.15 -3.09
CA PHE A 29 -11.53 -0.57 -2.02
C PHE A 29 -11.96 0.60 -1.14
N ALA A 30 -11.04 1.47 -0.75
CA ALA A 30 -11.33 2.68 0.02
C ALA A 30 -12.29 3.61 -0.73
N ALA A 31 -12.05 3.85 -2.02
CA ALA A 31 -12.89 4.68 -2.85
C ALA A 31 -14.29 4.08 -3.03
N PHE A 32 -14.41 2.75 -3.13
CA PHE A 32 -15.70 2.08 -3.30
C PHE A 32 -16.59 2.12 -2.06
N THR A 33 -16.02 2.45 -0.88
CA THR A 33 -16.83 2.74 0.32
C THR A 33 -17.49 4.11 0.30
N VAL A 34 -17.12 4.99 -0.63
CA VAL A 34 -17.73 6.32 -0.80
C VAL A 34 -18.97 6.19 -1.70
N PRO A 35 -20.19 6.49 -1.20
CA PRO A 35 -21.45 6.18 -1.89
C PRO A 35 -21.58 6.70 -3.33
N ASP A 36 -21.02 7.88 -3.63
CA ASP A 36 -21.12 8.47 -4.97
C ASP A 36 -20.03 8.01 -5.92
N THR A 37 -18.94 7.43 -5.39
CA THR A 37 -17.83 6.97 -6.23
C THR A 37 -18.22 5.74 -7.05
N VAL A 38 -18.99 4.82 -6.47
CA VAL A 38 -19.40 3.60 -7.17
C VAL A 38 -20.27 3.86 -8.40
N LYS A 39 -20.97 5.00 -8.46
CA LYS A 39 -21.80 5.37 -9.62
C LYS A 39 -20.96 5.72 -10.86
N MET A 40 -19.72 6.15 -10.65
CA MET A 40 -18.79 6.55 -11.70
C MET A 40 -17.99 5.37 -12.27
N ILE A 41 -18.11 4.18 -11.68
CA ILE A 41 -17.29 3.01 -12.01
C ILE A 41 -18.17 1.97 -12.69
N GLU A 42 -17.69 1.46 -13.82
CA GLU A 42 -18.37 0.39 -14.55
C GLU A 42 -18.00 -0.99 -13.98
N ALA A 43 -16.70 -1.24 -13.86
CA ALA A 43 -16.16 -2.46 -13.27
C ALA A 43 -14.75 -2.21 -12.73
N ALA A 44 -14.26 -3.12 -11.91
CA ALA A 44 -12.90 -3.10 -11.37
C ALA A 44 -12.12 -4.38 -11.70
N ALA A 45 -10.84 -4.25 -12.01
CA ALA A 45 -9.87 -5.33 -12.00
C ALA A 45 -8.83 -5.05 -10.90
N LEU A 46 -8.72 -5.95 -9.93
CA LEU A 46 -7.87 -5.80 -8.75
C LEU A 46 -6.79 -6.88 -8.79
N LEU A 47 -5.59 -6.47 -9.21
CA LEU A 47 -4.42 -7.30 -9.39
C LEU A 47 -3.57 -7.27 -8.12
N THR A 48 -3.15 -8.43 -7.62
CA THR A 48 -2.41 -8.59 -6.35
C THR A 48 -3.05 -7.81 -5.20
N PRO A 49 -4.35 -8.07 -4.92
CA PRO A 49 -5.16 -7.24 -4.04
C PRO A 49 -4.61 -7.20 -2.62
N ILE A 50 -4.34 -6.01 -2.14
CA ILE A 50 -4.06 -5.75 -0.75
C ILE A 50 -5.35 -5.24 -0.10
N SER A 51 -5.79 -5.88 0.97
CA SER A 51 -6.96 -5.45 1.74
C SER A 51 -6.70 -5.58 3.24
N TYR A 52 -6.35 -6.78 3.69
CA TYR A 52 -5.85 -7.08 5.02
C TYR A 52 -4.38 -7.51 4.91
N LEU A 53 -3.55 -7.02 5.83
CA LEU A 53 -2.09 -7.19 5.79
C LEU A 53 -1.56 -7.95 7.02
N ASP A 54 -2.41 -8.55 7.83
CA ASP A 54 -2.02 -9.36 9.00
C ASP A 54 -1.37 -10.70 8.64
N HIS A 55 -1.61 -11.20 7.43
CA HIS A 55 -1.10 -12.49 6.97
C HIS A 55 0.10 -12.38 6.02
N ILE A 56 0.77 -11.23 5.97
CA ILE A 56 1.97 -11.09 5.13
C ILE A 56 3.09 -12.02 5.63
N THR A 57 3.84 -12.56 4.68
CA THR A 57 4.95 -13.49 4.87
C THR A 57 6.30 -12.87 4.53
N SER A 58 6.33 -11.66 3.97
CA SER A 58 7.57 -10.92 3.71
C SER A 58 8.34 -10.66 5.01
N ARG A 59 9.46 -11.36 5.18
CA ARG A 59 10.36 -11.19 6.34
C ARG A 59 10.89 -9.76 6.47
N PHE A 60 11.14 -9.09 5.35
CA PHE A 60 11.58 -7.69 5.34
C PHE A 60 10.52 -6.77 5.92
N ALA A 61 9.28 -6.86 5.43
CA ALA A 61 8.18 -6.05 5.93
C ALA A 61 7.91 -6.35 7.41
N LEU A 62 7.88 -7.62 7.81
CA LEU A 62 7.69 -8.02 9.20
C LEU A 62 8.80 -7.52 10.12
N ARG A 63 10.07 -7.55 9.69
CA ARG A 63 11.20 -6.99 10.45
C ARG A 63 11.05 -5.48 10.60
N ALA A 64 10.75 -4.77 9.51
CA ALA A 64 10.56 -3.32 9.53
C ALA A 64 9.42 -2.89 10.46
N VAL A 65 8.30 -3.63 10.44
CA VAL A 65 7.19 -3.42 11.38
C VAL A 65 7.62 -3.68 12.82
N LYS A 66 8.31 -4.80 13.07
CA LYS A 66 8.75 -5.20 14.42
C LYS A 66 9.66 -4.15 15.07
N VAL A 67 10.58 -3.58 14.31
CA VAL A 67 11.50 -2.53 14.81
C VAL A 67 10.87 -1.14 14.84
N HIS A 68 9.59 -1.00 14.49
CA HIS A 68 8.87 0.28 14.46
C HIS A 68 9.57 1.35 13.61
N LEU A 69 10.16 0.92 12.49
CA LEU A 69 10.93 1.79 11.58
C LEU A 69 10.13 3.02 11.16
N ASP A 70 8.85 2.84 10.86
CA ASP A 70 7.91 3.90 10.51
C ASP A 70 7.81 5.00 11.59
N GLN A 71 7.75 4.62 12.87
CA GLN A 71 7.69 5.57 13.97
C GLN A 71 9.03 6.27 14.16
N MET A 72 10.15 5.53 14.06
CA MET A 72 11.49 6.10 14.11
C MET A 72 11.66 7.19 13.03
N LEU A 73 11.26 6.89 11.79
CA LEU A 73 11.35 7.83 10.67
C LEU A 73 10.49 9.08 10.90
N LEU A 74 9.26 8.92 11.41
CA LEU A 74 8.41 10.05 11.78
C LEU A 74 9.03 10.91 12.89
N THR A 75 9.62 10.29 13.93
CA THR A 75 10.26 11.01 15.03
C THR A 75 11.54 11.74 14.61
N LEU A 76 12.26 11.21 13.62
CA LEU A 76 13.44 11.84 13.04
C LEU A 76 13.08 12.97 12.04
N GLY A 77 11.79 13.24 11.81
CA GLY A 77 11.35 14.26 10.86
C GLY A 77 11.54 13.87 9.38
N ILE A 78 11.76 12.58 9.10
CA ILE A 78 11.87 12.09 7.72
C ILE A 78 10.44 11.91 7.19
N HIS A 79 9.99 12.83 6.35
CA HIS A 79 8.62 12.84 5.83
C HIS A 79 8.46 12.13 4.49
N GLN A 80 9.54 12.00 3.71
CA GLN A 80 9.56 11.34 2.41
C GLN A 80 10.53 10.16 2.45
N LEU A 81 10.06 9.02 1.96
CA LEU A 81 10.84 7.81 1.78
C LEU A 81 11.21 7.69 0.32
N ASN A 82 12.49 7.93 0.05
CA ASN A 82 13.10 7.67 -1.23
C ASN A 82 14.13 6.55 -1.04
N PHE A 83 13.84 5.36 -1.54
CA PHE A 83 14.74 4.21 -1.40
C PHE A 83 16.04 4.35 -2.20
N ARG A 84 16.16 5.39 -3.04
CA ARG A 84 17.37 5.72 -3.79
C ARG A 84 18.22 6.82 -3.15
N SER A 85 17.74 7.45 -2.08
CA SER A 85 18.59 8.37 -1.33
C SER A 85 19.54 7.57 -0.43
N ASP A 86 20.64 8.20 -0.01
CA ASP A 86 21.61 7.57 0.90
C ASP A 86 20.95 7.03 2.17
N ILE A 87 19.98 7.79 2.71
CA ILE A 87 19.19 7.37 3.88
C ILE A 87 18.36 6.12 3.55
N GLY A 88 17.71 6.08 2.38
CA GLY A 88 16.91 4.94 1.94
C GLY A 88 17.74 3.67 1.77
N VAL A 89 18.94 3.80 1.18
CA VAL A 89 19.89 2.69 1.01
C VAL A 89 20.35 2.18 2.38
N GLN A 90 20.74 3.06 3.30
CA GLN A 90 21.14 2.69 4.65
C GLN A 90 20.02 1.97 5.44
N ILE A 91 18.76 2.39 5.26
CA ILE A 91 17.61 1.71 5.86
C ILE A 91 17.48 0.29 5.33
N ILE A 92 17.59 0.11 4.01
CA ILE A 92 17.53 -1.22 3.38
C ILE A 92 18.66 -2.09 3.92
N ASP A 93 19.91 -1.59 3.90
CA ASP A 93 21.08 -2.33 4.37
C ASP A 93 20.91 -2.74 5.84
N SER A 94 20.45 -1.84 6.72
CA SER A 94 20.20 -2.13 8.13
C SER A 94 19.13 -3.22 8.34
N LEU A 95 18.08 -3.24 7.51
CA LEU A 95 17.05 -4.28 7.57
C LEU A 95 17.53 -5.62 7.02
N CYS A 96 18.54 -5.60 6.14
CA CYS A 96 19.09 -6.77 5.48
C CYS A 96 20.26 -7.40 6.24
N ASP A 97 20.98 -6.62 7.05
CA ASP A 97 22.21 -7.05 7.71
C ASP A 97 22.01 -8.34 8.55
N GLY A 98 22.87 -9.32 8.28
CA GLY A 98 23.06 -10.60 8.98
C GLY A 98 21.92 -11.65 8.93
N HIS A 99 20.72 -11.30 8.48
CA HIS A 99 19.53 -12.15 8.69
C HIS A 99 18.73 -12.48 7.42
N MET A 100 18.99 -11.81 6.29
CA MET A 100 18.21 -12.00 5.06
C MET A 100 19.01 -11.60 3.81
N ASP A 101 18.96 -12.45 2.79
CA ASP A 101 19.57 -12.14 1.49
C ASP A 101 18.69 -11.13 0.73
N CYS A 102 19.14 -9.88 0.71
CA CYS A 102 18.51 -8.79 -0.02
C CYS A 102 19.14 -8.52 -1.39
N SER A 103 19.97 -9.44 -1.91
CA SER A 103 20.55 -9.33 -3.27
C SER A 103 19.49 -9.11 -4.36
N ASN A 104 18.25 -9.54 -4.11
CA ASN A 104 17.09 -9.21 -4.92
C ASN A 104 15.97 -8.60 -4.05
N LEU A 105 16.12 -7.30 -3.74
CA LEU A 105 15.17 -6.52 -2.94
C LEU A 105 13.71 -6.69 -3.43
N LEU A 106 13.51 -6.72 -4.75
CA LEU A 106 12.18 -6.90 -5.34
C LEU A 106 11.56 -8.24 -4.92
N SER A 107 12.31 -9.34 -5.01
CA SER A 107 11.84 -10.68 -4.62
C SER A 107 11.60 -10.81 -3.12
N VAL A 108 12.30 -10.04 -2.30
CA VAL A 108 12.12 -10.01 -0.84
C VAL A 108 10.81 -9.33 -0.46
N ILE A 109 10.43 -8.29 -1.20
CA ILE A 109 9.19 -7.52 -0.98
C ILE A 109 7.98 -8.23 -1.59
N THR A 110 8.06 -8.63 -2.86
CA THR A 110 6.89 -9.13 -3.62
C THR A 110 6.80 -10.66 -3.67
N GLY A 111 7.90 -11.36 -3.41
CA GLY A 111 8.00 -12.81 -3.54
C GLY A 111 8.78 -13.25 -4.79
N THR A 112 9.15 -14.53 -4.82
CA THR A 112 9.92 -15.11 -5.92
C THR A 112 9.04 -15.34 -7.14
N ASN A 113 9.37 -14.68 -8.25
CA ASN A 113 8.65 -14.82 -9.51
C ASN A 113 9.52 -15.52 -10.57
N CYS A 114 9.02 -16.61 -11.15
CA CYS A 114 9.71 -17.37 -12.20
C CYS A 114 9.57 -16.75 -13.59
N CYS A 115 8.52 -15.95 -13.82
CA CYS A 115 8.23 -15.27 -15.08
C CYS A 115 8.86 -13.87 -15.15
N PHE A 116 9.54 -13.43 -14.08
CA PHE A 116 10.20 -12.14 -14.03
C PHE A 116 11.58 -12.20 -14.70
N ASN A 117 11.82 -11.29 -15.65
CA ASN A 117 13.09 -11.22 -16.36
C ASN A 117 14.18 -10.65 -15.44
N ARG A 118 14.95 -11.53 -14.80
CA ARG A 118 16.01 -11.17 -13.85
C ARG A 118 17.12 -10.33 -14.47
N SER A 119 17.40 -10.49 -15.75
CA SER A 119 18.41 -9.70 -16.46
C SER A 119 18.00 -8.24 -16.65
N ARG A 120 16.73 -7.88 -16.39
CA ARG A 120 16.22 -6.50 -16.48
C ARG A 120 15.91 -5.86 -15.12
N VAL A 121 16.26 -6.51 -14.01
CA VAL A 121 16.02 -5.99 -12.65
C VAL A 121 16.56 -4.57 -12.49
N GLU A 122 17.80 -4.33 -12.93
CA GLU A 122 18.45 -3.02 -12.82
C GLU A 122 17.67 -1.93 -13.57
N TYR A 123 17.21 -2.22 -14.78
CA TYR A 123 16.36 -1.32 -15.55
C TYR A 123 15.03 -1.02 -14.84
N TYR A 124 14.39 -2.01 -14.20
CA TYR A 124 13.17 -1.76 -13.43
C TYR A 124 13.44 -0.89 -12.19
N LEU A 125 14.56 -1.13 -11.50
CA LEU A 125 15.00 -0.36 -10.34
C LEU A 125 15.49 1.06 -10.69
N GLU A 126 15.68 1.37 -11.98
CA GLU A 126 15.93 2.72 -12.49
C GLU A 126 14.66 3.59 -12.49
N TYR A 127 13.46 3.00 -12.50
CA TYR A 127 12.19 3.74 -12.43
C TYR A 127 11.39 3.48 -11.14
N GLU A 128 11.58 2.33 -10.50
CA GLU A 128 10.97 1.98 -9.22
C GLU A 128 11.99 1.80 -8.10
N PRO A 129 11.58 1.84 -6.81
CA PRO A 129 10.29 2.30 -6.33
C PRO A 129 10.19 3.84 -6.34
N HIS A 130 9.05 4.37 -6.79
CA HIS A 130 8.75 5.79 -6.66
C HIS A 130 8.68 6.22 -5.17
N PRO A 131 9.15 7.43 -4.83
CA PRO A 131 9.08 7.91 -3.46
C PRO A 131 7.66 7.95 -2.90
N SER A 132 7.52 7.68 -1.61
CA SER A 132 6.24 7.79 -0.89
C SER A 132 6.41 8.55 0.41
N SER A 133 5.32 8.87 1.10
CA SER A 133 5.41 9.53 2.40
C SER A 133 5.65 8.51 3.52
N THR A 134 6.39 8.93 4.55
CA THR A 134 6.55 8.11 5.78
C THR A 134 5.22 7.85 6.45
N LYS A 135 4.26 8.78 6.32
CA LYS A 135 2.89 8.60 6.78
C LYS A 135 2.18 7.43 6.07
N ASN A 136 2.39 7.27 4.76
CA ASN A 136 1.87 6.12 4.02
C ASN A 136 2.48 4.80 4.52
N LEU A 137 3.79 4.76 4.77
CA LEU A 137 4.45 3.58 5.36
C LEU A 137 3.88 3.26 6.75
N ASN A 138 3.77 4.28 7.62
CA ASN A 138 3.17 4.13 8.95
C ASN A 138 1.75 3.57 8.87
N HIS A 139 0.93 4.04 7.92
CA HIS A 139 -0.42 3.52 7.72
C HIS A 139 -0.43 2.03 7.39
N LEU A 140 0.42 1.60 6.45
CA LEU A 140 0.53 0.19 6.09
C LEU A 140 0.99 -0.63 7.31
N PHE A 141 1.89 -0.11 8.13
CA PHE A 141 2.34 -0.80 9.34
C PHE A 141 1.26 -0.86 10.42
N GLN A 142 0.41 0.16 10.56
CA GLN A 142 -0.78 0.10 11.40
C GLN A 142 -1.73 -1.00 10.93
N MET A 143 -1.94 -1.13 9.61
CA MET A 143 -2.77 -2.18 9.04
C MET A 143 -2.19 -3.58 9.30
N ILE A 144 -0.87 -3.76 9.16
CA ILE A 144 -0.18 -5.02 9.49
C ILE A 144 -0.34 -5.36 10.98
N ARG A 145 -0.04 -4.41 11.87
CA ARG A 145 -0.10 -4.62 13.33
C ARG A 145 -1.51 -4.92 13.84
N LYS A 146 -2.52 -4.25 13.30
CA LYS A 146 -3.91 -4.38 13.77
C LYS A 146 -4.71 -5.44 13.03
N GLY A 147 -4.28 -5.83 11.83
CA GLY A 147 -5.03 -6.71 10.95
C GLY A 147 -6.37 -6.12 10.49
N THR A 148 -6.46 -4.79 10.44
CA THR A 148 -7.69 -4.10 10.06
C THR A 148 -7.50 -3.25 8.82
N PHE A 149 -8.47 -3.30 7.92
CA PHE A 149 -8.63 -2.29 6.87
C PHE A 149 -9.32 -1.07 7.47
N ALA A 150 -8.58 -0.02 7.81
CA ALA A 150 -9.12 1.18 8.49
C ALA A 150 -8.49 2.47 7.96
N LYS A 151 -9.11 3.61 8.28
CA LYS A 151 -8.47 4.93 8.09
C LYS A 151 -7.18 5.03 8.90
N TYR A 152 -6.32 5.98 8.51
CA TYR A 152 -5.09 6.27 9.23
C TYR A 152 -5.40 6.58 10.71
N ASP A 153 -4.65 5.97 11.62
CA ASP A 153 -4.76 6.23 13.06
C ASP A 153 -3.78 7.34 13.46
N TYR A 154 -4.31 8.49 13.85
CA TYR A 154 -3.54 9.63 14.37
C TYR A 154 -3.30 9.55 15.89
N GLY A 155 -3.69 8.47 16.54
CA GLY A 155 -3.78 8.37 17.98
C GLY A 155 -5.05 9.03 18.53
N LEU A 156 -5.22 8.97 19.84
CA LEU A 156 -6.48 9.31 20.50
C LEU A 156 -6.96 10.74 20.21
N TRP A 157 -6.10 11.72 20.46
CA TRP A 157 -6.40 13.14 20.22
C TRP A 157 -6.46 13.49 18.74
N GLY A 158 -5.59 12.89 17.93
CA GLY A 158 -5.56 13.14 16.49
C GLY A 158 -6.82 12.64 15.79
N ASN A 159 -7.31 11.44 16.14
CA ASN A 159 -8.54 10.89 15.56
C ASN A 159 -9.78 11.68 16.00
N LEU A 160 -9.80 12.15 17.26
CA LEU A 160 -10.88 13.00 17.76
C LEU A 160 -10.96 14.30 16.96
N ASN A 161 -9.82 14.89 16.60
CA ASN A 161 -9.78 16.10 15.79
C ASN A 161 -10.12 15.84 14.30
N ASP A 162 -9.73 14.68 13.75
CA ASP A 162 -9.96 14.33 12.34
C ASP A 162 -11.39 13.86 12.05
N THR A 163 -11.94 13.00 12.93
CA THR A 163 -13.21 12.30 12.68
C THR A 163 -14.26 12.50 13.76
N GLY A 164 -13.91 13.12 14.89
CA GLY A 164 -14.78 13.19 16.07
C GLY A 164 -14.86 11.89 16.87
N ALA A 165 -14.12 10.84 16.50
CA ALA A 165 -14.08 9.56 17.20
C ALA A 165 -12.65 9.22 17.63
N CYS A 166 -12.48 8.59 18.80
CA CYS A 166 -11.16 8.24 19.33
C CYS A 166 -10.46 7.10 18.55
N ILE A 167 -11.22 6.27 17.85
CA ILE A 167 -10.74 5.09 17.13
C ILE A 167 -11.00 5.30 15.63
N PRO A 168 -10.04 4.96 14.75
CA PRO A 168 -10.24 5.11 13.30
C PRO A 168 -11.37 4.20 12.81
N SER A 169 -12.19 4.73 11.89
CA SER A 169 -13.28 3.95 11.30
C SER A 169 -12.75 2.75 10.52
N ILE A 170 -13.16 1.54 10.93
CA ILE A 170 -12.89 0.30 10.21
C ILE A 170 -13.74 0.27 8.94
N ARG A 171 -13.11 -0.09 7.83
CA ARG A 171 -13.74 -0.27 6.53
C ARG A 171 -13.88 -1.76 6.23
N SER A 172 -14.91 -2.08 5.45
CA SER A 172 -15.15 -3.44 4.97
C SER A 172 -14.99 -3.48 3.45
N ALA A 173 -14.00 -4.22 2.97
CA ALA A 173 -13.89 -4.54 1.54
C ALA A 173 -15.04 -5.44 1.03
N ARG A 174 -15.76 -6.12 1.94
CA ARG A 174 -16.86 -7.07 1.60
C ARG A 174 -18.16 -6.44 1.11
N HIS A 175 -18.35 -5.12 1.24
CA HIS A 175 -19.63 -4.45 0.99
C HIS A 175 -19.61 -3.50 -0.22
N THR A 176 -18.70 -3.70 -1.17
CA THR A 176 -18.62 -2.86 -2.37
C THR A 176 -19.62 -3.33 -3.43
N ARG A 177 -20.45 -2.41 -3.94
CA ARG A 177 -21.44 -2.68 -5.01
C ARG A 177 -20.83 -2.65 -6.43
N VAL A 178 -19.52 -2.71 -6.54
CA VAL A 178 -18.79 -2.66 -7.82
C VAL A 178 -18.51 -4.08 -8.27
N SER A 179 -18.88 -4.41 -9.51
CA SER A 179 -18.47 -5.67 -10.15
C SER A 179 -16.94 -5.69 -10.28
N ALA A 180 -16.30 -6.64 -9.61
CA ALA A 180 -14.84 -6.71 -9.55
C ALA A 180 -14.31 -8.09 -9.92
N VAL A 181 -13.30 -8.12 -10.79
CA VAL A 181 -12.42 -9.28 -10.99
C VAL A 181 -11.24 -9.13 -10.04
N VAL A 182 -10.93 -10.18 -9.30
CA VAL A 182 -9.85 -10.19 -8.31
C VAL A 182 -8.85 -11.28 -8.68
N ASP A 183 -7.61 -10.88 -8.92
CA ASP A 183 -6.51 -11.79 -9.27
C ASP A 183 -5.40 -11.71 -8.23
N GLY A 184 -5.26 -12.77 -7.43
CA GLY A 184 -4.21 -12.89 -6.40
C GLY A 184 -3.28 -14.05 -6.71
N LEU A 185 -1.97 -13.83 -6.65
CA LEU A 185 -1.00 -14.90 -6.91
C LEU A 185 -0.70 -15.66 -5.61
N ARG A 186 -0.70 -16.99 -5.67
CA ARG A 186 -0.39 -17.86 -4.52
C ARG A 186 1.02 -17.68 -3.94
N ARG A 187 1.91 -16.98 -4.64
CA ARG A 187 3.31 -16.76 -4.23
C ARG A 187 3.59 -15.31 -3.81
N ASP A 188 2.58 -14.46 -3.81
CA ASP A 188 2.71 -13.10 -3.27
C ASP A 188 2.99 -13.17 -1.77
N ARG A 189 3.94 -12.34 -1.31
CA ARG A 189 4.40 -12.34 0.09
C ARG A 189 3.71 -11.32 0.97
#